data_AF-A0A524I258-F1
#
_entry.id   AF-A0A524I258-F1
#
_cell.length_a   1.000
_cell.length_b   1.000
_cell.length_c   1.000
_cell.angle_alpha   90.00
_cell.angle_beta   90.00
_cell.angle_gamma   90.00
#
_symmetry.space_group_name_H-M   'P 1'
#
loop_
_entity.id
_entity.type
_entity.pdbx_description
1 polymer ?
#
loop_
_entity_poly.entity_id
_entity_poly.type
_entity_poly.pdbx_seq_one_letter_code
_entity_poly.pdbx_strand_id
1 'polypeptide(L)'
;MSKPITVERGLELSIITMLVGDILFVAGLSDALHWVMSLGGWGFWAGGLGILMSLVGTVWLIFILLRIKKFKLLMTEKSKAVFVRALDDLEYTAWQLPSKYAQLVDEKKSQMGVK
;
A
#
# COMPACT_ATOMS: atom_id res chain seq x y z
N MET A 1 -0.54 -8.67 19.99
CA MET A 1 -1.85 -8.01 19.79
C MET A 1 -2.20 -8.10 18.31
N SER A 2 -3.44 -8.45 17.96
CA SER A 2 -3.92 -8.53 16.58
C SER A 2 -3.88 -7.13 15.93
N LYS A 3 -3.09 -6.98 14.86
CA LYS A 3 -2.97 -5.72 14.13
C LYS A 3 -4.30 -5.41 13.40
N PRO A 4 -4.67 -4.14 13.24
CA PRO A 4 -5.87 -3.76 12.50
C PRO A 4 -5.78 -4.22 11.02
N ILE A 5 -6.89 -4.71 10.49
CA ILE A 5 -6.99 -5.29 9.13
C ILE A 5 -6.54 -4.32 8.04
N THR A 6 -6.74 -3.01 8.24
CA THR A 6 -6.26 -1.95 7.35
C THR A 6 -4.74 -1.93 7.20
N VAL A 7 -3.98 -2.42 8.17
CA VAL A 7 -2.52 -2.51 8.12
C VAL A 7 -2.06 -3.85 7.55
N GLU A 8 -2.74 -4.95 7.88
CA GLU A 8 -2.39 -6.28 7.36
C GLU A 8 -2.70 -6.44 5.88
N ARG A 9 -3.86 -5.95 5.44
CA ARG A 9 -4.31 -6.02 4.05
C ARG A 9 -4.26 -4.67 3.34
N GLY A 10 -3.53 -3.69 3.87
CA GLY A 10 -3.47 -2.34 3.31
C GLY A 10 -3.04 -2.32 1.84
N LEU A 11 -2.16 -3.24 1.43
CA LEU A 11 -1.73 -3.39 0.04
C LEU A 11 -2.83 -4.03 -0.83
N GLU A 12 -3.55 -5.02 -0.32
CA GLU A 12 -4.69 -5.63 -1.04
C GLU A 12 -5.83 -4.63 -1.20
N LEU A 13 -6.14 -3.87 -0.13
CA LEU A 13 -7.18 -2.85 -0.13
C LEU A 13 -6.85 -1.69 -1.07
N SER A 14 -5.58 -1.25 -1.14
CA SER A 14 -5.20 -0.19 -2.08
C SER A 14 -5.29 -0.66 -3.52
N ILE A 15 -4.88 -1.90 -3.82
CA ILE A 15 -5.03 -2.50 -5.16
C ILE A 15 -6.51 -2.64 -5.53
N ILE A 16 -7.36 -3.15 -4.63
CA ILE A 16 -8.80 -3.28 -4.89
C ILE A 16 -9.42 -1.91 -5.15
N THR A 17 -9.08 -0.90 -4.34
CA THR A 17 -9.61 0.46 -4.49
C THR A 17 -9.17 1.09 -5.82
N MET A 18 -7.91 0.88 -6.21
CA MET A 18 -7.38 1.32 -7.49
C MET A 18 -8.10 0.63 -8.66
N LEU A 19 -8.22 -0.69 -8.63
CA LEU A 19 -8.88 -1.47 -9.69
C LEU A 19 -10.36 -1.10 -9.84
N VAL A 20 -11.07 -0.91 -8.73
CA VAL A 20 -12.46 -0.45 -8.75
C VAL A 20 -12.56 0.95 -9.36
N GLY A 21 -11.64 1.85 -9.01
CA GLY A 21 -11.53 3.18 -9.61
C GLY A 21 -11.28 3.13 -11.12
N ASP A 22 -10.35 2.28 -11.56
CA ASP A 22 -10.02 2.11 -12.98
C ASP A 22 -11.19 1.52 -13.78
N ILE A 23 -11.93 0.55 -13.22
CA ILE A 23 -13.12 -0.02 -13.84
C ILE A 23 -14.20 1.06 -14.00
N LEU A 24 -14.44 1.86 -12.97
CA LEU A 24 -15.37 2.99 -13.01
C LEU A 24 -14.95 4.04 -14.05
N PHE A 25 -13.65 4.33 -14.11
CA PHE A 25 -13.09 5.27 -15.09
C PHE A 25 -13.29 4.77 -16.52
N VAL A 26 -12.96 3.50 -16.80
CA VAL A 26 -13.16 2.88 -18.11
C VAL A 26 -14.63 2.82 -18.49
N ALA A 27 -15.53 2.51 -17.55
CA ALA A 27 -16.97 2.52 -17.79
C ALA A 27 -17.49 3.93 -18.14
N GLY A 28 -17.05 4.97 -17.41
CA GLY A 28 -17.39 6.35 -17.72
C GLY A 28 -16.81 6.83 -19.05
N LEU A 29 -15.58 6.43 -19.38
CA LEU A 29 -14.93 6.74 -20.65
C LEU A 29 -15.64 6.04 -21.83
N SER A 30 -16.09 4.80 -21.64
CA SER A 30 -16.83 4.04 -22.63
C SER A 30 -18.17 4.69 -22.98
N ASP A 31 -18.86 5.24 -21.98
CA ASP A 31 -20.08 6.05 -22.20
C ASP A 31 -19.78 7.35 -22.93
N ALA A 32 -18.74 8.08 -22.52
CA ALA A 32 -18.34 9.33 -23.16
C ALA A 32 -17.94 9.15 -24.64
N LEU A 33 -17.36 8.00 -24.99
CA LEU A 33 -16.95 7.65 -26.35
C LEU A 33 -18.05 6.94 -27.16
N HIS A 34 -19.24 6.70 -26.58
CA HIS A 34 -20.32 5.91 -27.17
C HIS A 34 -19.88 4.52 -27.68
N TRP A 35 -18.88 3.91 -27.06
CA TRP A 35 -18.28 2.68 -27.56
C TRP A 35 -19.11 1.44 -27.18
N VAL A 36 -19.39 1.22 -25.89
CA VAL A 36 -19.97 -0.05 -25.39
C VAL A 36 -21.24 0.14 -24.56
N MET A 37 -21.35 1.22 -23.77
CA MET A 37 -22.52 1.49 -22.94
C MET A 37 -23.01 2.92 -23.17
N SER A 38 -24.32 3.13 -23.17
CA SER A 38 -24.93 4.45 -23.08
C SER A 38 -25.61 4.58 -21.72
N LEU A 39 -24.94 5.25 -20.78
CA LEU A 39 -25.42 5.62 -19.44
C LEU A 39 -26.24 6.91 -19.46
N GLY A 40 -26.67 7.39 -20.64
CA GLY A 40 -27.62 8.51 -20.77
C GLY A 40 -27.15 9.81 -20.12
N GLY A 41 -25.84 10.06 -20.08
CA GLY A 41 -25.24 11.27 -19.48
C GLY A 41 -24.66 11.09 -18.07
N TRP A 42 -24.85 9.94 -17.42
CA TRP A 42 -24.22 9.63 -16.13
C TRP A 42 -22.75 9.20 -16.24
N GLY A 43 -22.26 8.84 -17.43
CA GLY A 43 -20.88 8.40 -17.61
C GLY A 43 -19.83 9.46 -17.33
N PHE A 44 -20.15 10.76 -17.51
CA PHE A 44 -19.23 11.84 -17.14
C PHE A 44 -18.95 11.85 -15.63
N TRP A 45 -20.00 11.69 -14.82
CA TRP A 45 -19.88 11.61 -13.35
C TRP A 45 -19.21 10.30 -12.91
N ALA A 46 -19.53 9.18 -13.54
CA ALA A 46 -18.91 7.89 -13.26
C ALA A 46 -17.40 7.91 -13.59
N GLY A 47 -17.01 8.50 -14.72
CA GLY A 47 -15.62 8.67 -15.12
C GLY A 47 -14.86 9.61 -14.18
N GLY A 48 -15.47 10.76 -13.83
CA GLY A 48 -14.89 11.71 -12.87
C GLY A 48 -14.70 11.11 -11.48
N LEU A 49 -15.64 10.29 -11.00
CA LEU A 49 -15.50 9.59 -9.73
C LEU A 49 -14.44 8.48 -9.82
N GLY A 50 -14.40 7.75 -10.93
CA GLY A 50 -13.43 6.69 -11.18
C GLY A 50 -11.98 7.20 -11.14
N ILE A 51 -11.70 8.33 -11.80
CA ILE A 51 -10.35 8.90 -11.80
C ILE A 51 -9.94 9.39 -10.41
N LEU A 52 -10.88 9.96 -9.64
CA LEU A 52 -10.62 10.40 -8.28
C LEU A 52 -10.28 9.21 -7.37
N MET A 53 -11.06 8.13 -7.44
CA MET A 53 -10.80 6.90 -6.67
C MET A 53 -9.48 6.24 -7.08
N SER A 54 -9.18 6.18 -8.38
CA SER A 54 -7.92 5.62 -8.88
C SER A 54 -6.71 6.41 -8.40
N LEU A 55 -6.79 7.75 -8.38
CA LEU A 55 -5.74 8.61 -7.82
C LEU A 55 -5.52 8.35 -6.33
N VAL A 56 -6.59 8.26 -5.54
CA VAL A 56 -6.48 7.96 -4.09
C VAL A 56 -5.85 6.59 -3.86
N GLY A 57 -6.30 5.56 -4.61
CA GLY A 57 -5.74 4.21 -4.54
C GLY A 57 -4.25 4.19 -4.90
N THR A 58 -3.87 4.89 -5.97
CA THR A 58 -2.49 5.00 -6.47
C THR A 58 -1.58 5.69 -5.46
N VAL A 59 -2.00 6.84 -4.92
CA VAL A 59 -1.23 7.58 -3.89
C VAL A 59 -1.03 6.68 -2.66
N TRP A 60 -2.09 6.02 -2.19
CA TRP A 60 -2.00 5.15 -1.04
C TRP A 60 -1.05 3.96 -1.28
N LEU A 61 -1.09 3.37 -2.47
CA LEU A 61 -0.20 2.30 -2.91
C LEU A 61 1.27 2.76 -2.95
N ILE A 62 1.55 3.95 -3.49
CA ILE A 62 2.90 4.53 -3.49
C ILE A 62 3.42 4.72 -2.06
N PHE A 63 2.61 5.26 -1.15
CA PHE A 63 2.98 5.42 0.26
C PHE A 63 3.30 4.08 0.95
N ILE A 64 2.57 3.01 0.62
CA ILE A 64 2.85 1.66 1.13
C ILE A 64 4.18 1.15 0.55
N LEU A 65 4.40 1.31 -0.77
CA LEU A 65 5.65 0.87 -1.41
C LEU A 65 6.88 1.62 -0.90
N LEU A 66 6.78 2.92 -0.66
CA LEU A 66 7.86 3.72 -0.06
C LEU A 66 8.19 3.24 1.35
N ARG A 67 7.18 2.91 2.17
CA ARG A 67 7.39 2.30 3.49
C ARG A 67 8.08 0.94 3.41
N ILE A 68 7.68 0.09 2.46
CA ILE A 68 8.32 -1.21 2.21
C ILE A 68 9.78 -1.04 1.76
N LYS A 69 10.06 -0.10 0.85
CA LYS A 69 11.43 0.19 0.41
C LYS A 69 12.30 0.67 1.57
N LYS A 70 11.78 1.58 2.40
CA LYS A 70 12.50 2.08 3.59
C LYS A 70 12.80 0.95 4.56
N PHE A 71 11.83 0.06 4.81
CA PHE A 71 12.03 -1.14 5.64
C PHE A 71 13.12 -2.07 5.06
N LYS A 72 13.08 -2.36 3.75
CA LYS A 72 14.06 -3.23 3.09
C LYS A 72 15.48 -2.65 3.14
N LEU A 73 15.61 -1.33 3.01
CA LEU A 73 16.90 -0.63 3.10
C LEU A 73 17.48 -0.75 4.52
N LEU A 74 16.68 -0.45 5.54
CA LEU A 74 17.06 -0.64 6.95
C LEU A 74 17.41 -2.10 7.29
N MET A 75 16.69 -3.05 6.69
CA MET A 75 16.97 -4.49 6.79
C MET A 75 18.18 -4.95 5.97
N THR A 76 18.77 -4.14 5.10
CA THR A 76 19.97 -4.55 4.34
C THR A 76 21.25 -4.16 5.08
N GLU A 77 21.16 -3.25 6.05
CA GLU A 77 22.30 -2.77 6.84
C GLU A 77 22.93 -3.91 7.68
N LYS A 78 24.24 -4.11 7.53
CA LYS A 78 25.02 -5.20 8.18
C LYS A 78 25.76 -4.76 9.46
N SER A 79 25.75 -3.47 9.80
CA SER A 79 26.44 -2.94 10.97
C SER A 79 25.57 -2.99 12.23
N LYS A 80 26.01 -3.74 13.26
CA LYS A 80 25.28 -3.96 14.52
C LYS A 80 24.95 -2.65 15.26
N ALA A 81 25.87 -1.69 15.28
CA ALA A 81 25.69 -0.41 16.00
C ALA A 81 24.68 0.52 15.30
N VAL A 82 24.65 0.50 13.97
CA VAL A 82 23.69 1.28 13.17
C VAL A 82 22.32 0.61 13.23
N PHE A 83 22.28 -0.73 13.21
CA PHE A 83 21.05 -1.50 13.37
C PHE A 83 20.37 -1.24 14.72
N VAL A 84 21.12 -1.21 15.83
CA VAL A 84 20.56 -0.91 17.17
C VAL A 84 19.99 0.52 17.24
N ARG A 85 20.66 1.52 16.65
CA ARG A 85 20.11 2.89 16.58
C ARG A 85 18.88 3.00 15.68
N ALA A 86 18.88 2.26 14.59
CA ALA A 86 17.75 2.23 13.66
C ALA A 86 16.63 1.28 14.13
N LEU A 87 16.84 0.48 15.16
CA LEU A 87 15.93 -0.56 15.63
C LEU A 87 14.60 0.02 16.09
N ASP A 88 14.62 1.12 16.85
CA ASP A 88 13.41 1.81 17.31
C ASP A 88 12.60 2.33 16.11
N ASP A 89 13.26 2.95 15.14
CA ASP A 89 12.63 3.41 13.90
C ASP A 89 12.10 2.24 13.06
N LEU A 90 12.81 1.11 13.09
CA LEU A 90 12.46 -0.11 12.36
C LEU A 90 11.28 -0.81 13.01
N GLU A 91 11.21 -0.87 14.34
CA GLU A 91 10.05 -1.34 15.11
C GLU A 91 8.84 -0.43 14.90
N TYR A 92 9.03 0.88 14.91
CA TYR A 92 7.96 1.85 14.64
C TYR A 92 7.43 1.71 13.20
N THR A 93 8.34 1.50 12.24
CA THR A 93 7.97 1.25 10.84
C THR A 93 7.31 -0.12 10.70
N ALA A 94 7.84 -1.16 11.33
CA ALA A 94 7.30 -2.52 11.32
C ALA A 94 5.93 -2.61 11.98
N TRP A 95 5.64 -1.76 12.97
CA TRP A 95 4.31 -1.64 13.55
C TRP A 95 3.28 -1.20 12.52
N GLN A 96 3.66 -0.28 11.61
CA GLN A 96 2.82 0.20 10.52
C GLN A 96 2.78 -0.71 9.28
N LEU A 97 3.58 -1.78 9.25
CA LEU A 97 3.59 -2.74 8.14
C LEU A 97 2.85 -4.05 8.51
N PRO A 98 2.41 -4.81 7.49
CA PRO A 98 1.78 -6.13 7.67
C PRO A 98 2.60 -7.04 8.58
N SER A 99 1.93 -7.92 9.33
CA SER A 99 2.53 -8.84 10.32
C SER A 99 3.71 -9.67 9.81
N LYS A 100 3.76 -9.97 8.51
CA LYS A 100 4.92 -10.61 7.85
C LYS A 100 6.23 -9.85 8.03
N TYR A 101 6.20 -8.51 8.00
CA TYR A 101 7.41 -7.70 8.17
C TYR A 101 7.88 -7.70 9.63
N ALA A 102 6.97 -7.78 10.60
CA ALA A 102 7.33 -7.92 12.01
C ALA A 102 8.07 -9.25 12.28
N GLN A 103 7.65 -10.35 11.63
CA GLN A 103 8.37 -11.64 11.72
C GLN A 103 9.78 -11.57 11.14
N LEU A 104 9.97 -10.83 10.03
CA LEU A 104 11.30 -10.61 9.44
C LEU A 104 12.21 -9.78 10.34
N VAL A 105 11.66 -8.83 11.12
CA VAL A 105 12.44 -8.10 12.14
C VAL A 105 12.87 -9.03 13.27
N ASP A 106 11.96 -9.87 13.77
CA ASP A 106 12.26 -10.82 14.85
C ASP A 106 13.31 -11.85 14.44
N GLU A 107 13.22 -12.40 13.23
CA GLU A 107 14.25 -13.28 12.68
C GLU A 107 15.62 -12.59 12.64
N LYS A 108 15.66 -11.33 12.22
CA LYS A 108 16.90 -10.57 12.13
C LYS A 108 17.44 -10.15 13.51
N LYS A 109 16.57 -9.82 14.48
CA LYS A 109 16.93 -9.62 15.89
C LYS A 109 17.60 -10.86 16.47
N SER A 110 17.01 -12.04 16.23
CA SER A 110 17.55 -13.33 16.65
C SER A 110 18.90 -13.61 16.00
N GLN A 111 19.09 -13.30 14.72
CA GLN A 111 20.38 -13.45 14.04
C GLN A 111 21.47 -12.50 14.56
N MET A 112 21.11 -11.30 15.02
CA MET A 112 22.08 -10.33 15.57
C MET A 112 22.33 -10.47 17.08
N GLY A 113 21.62 -11.38 17.76
CA GLY A 113 21.74 -11.60 19.20
C GLY A 113 21.27 -10.41 20.05
N VAL A 114 20.26 -9.69 19.56
CA VAL A 114 19.63 -8.57 20.28
C VAL A 114 18.27 -9.06 20.78
N LYS A 115 18.04 -9.00 22.09
CA LYS A 115 16.73 -9.28 22.72
C LYS A 115 15.73 -8.18 22.37
#